data_AF-A0A2T6ZX74-F1
#
_entry.id   AF-A0A2T6ZX74-F1
#
_cell.length_a   1.000
_cell.length_b   1.000
_cell.length_c   1.000
_cell.angle_alpha   90.00
_cell.angle_beta   90.00
_cell.angle_gamma   90.00
#
_symmetry.space_group_name_H-M   'P 1'
#
loop_
_entity.id
_entity.type
_entity.pdbx_description
1 polymer ?
#
loop_
_entity_poly.entity_id
_entity_poly.type
_entity_poly.pdbx_seq_one_letter_code
_entity_poly.pdbx_strand_id
1 'polypeptide(L)'
;MLTLRSSRRAILCSSRAILGRRYNTTLTDVQKGKAPPLNASDGHHTTPPPEHPEESFGKGFYLSIAAVVGTIALYKLEQSISGSDRSPFTRAIEYYSDVQDLWEKRNTRRTVLIERAATDRTLFLNSEPNKTVQVKFPEMLNNFSPRNNEVGWAQSVDLSSLREHYESQRGK
;
A
#
# COMPACT_ATOMS: atom_id res chain seq x y z
N MET A 1 10.17 -2.07 -49.95
CA MET A 1 9.39 -3.20 -49.40
C MET A 1 9.76 -3.37 -47.94
N LEU A 2 8.93 -2.88 -47.00
CA LEU A 2 9.16 -2.99 -45.56
C LEU A 2 7.89 -3.58 -44.93
N THR A 3 7.99 -4.81 -44.41
CA THR A 3 6.87 -5.53 -43.80
C THR A 3 6.88 -5.30 -42.28
N LEU A 4 5.92 -4.51 -41.80
CA LEU A 4 5.73 -4.22 -40.38
C LEU A 4 4.88 -5.33 -39.74
N ARG A 5 5.50 -6.24 -39.00
CA ARG A 5 4.79 -7.32 -38.29
C ARG A 5 4.20 -6.80 -36.97
N SER A 6 2.93 -6.40 -37.02
CA SER A 6 2.09 -6.08 -35.87
C SER A 6 1.83 -7.34 -35.01
N SER A 7 2.36 -7.38 -33.79
CA SER A 7 2.05 -8.41 -32.80
C SER A 7 1.04 -7.89 -31.79
N ARG A 8 -0.24 -8.24 -31.97
CA ARG A 8 -1.31 -8.01 -30.99
C ARG A 8 -1.28 -9.17 -29.99
N ARG A 9 -0.82 -8.93 -28.77
CA ARG A 9 -1.03 -9.85 -27.63
C ARG A 9 -2.13 -9.28 -26.75
N ALA A 10 -3.31 -9.89 -26.82
CA ALA A 10 -4.41 -9.62 -25.90
C ALA A 10 -4.06 -10.19 -24.52
N ILE A 11 -4.04 -9.33 -23.51
CA ILE A 11 -3.85 -9.71 -22.11
C ILE A 11 -5.25 -9.89 -21.52
N LEU A 12 -5.64 -11.16 -21.33
CA LEU A 12 -6.83 -11.54 -20.56
C LEU A 12 -6.56 -11.30 -19.07
N CYS A 13 -7.09 -10.18 -18.55
CA CYS A 13 -7.13 -9.91 -17.11
C CYS A 13 -8.26 -10.73 -16.47
N SER A 14 -7.93 -11.84 -15.81
CA SER A 14 -8.85 -12.55 -14.92
C SER A 14 -8.79 -11.93 -13.53
N SER A 15 -9.70 -11.01 -13.23
CA SER A 15 -9.88 -10.43 -11.91
C SER A 15 -10.53 -11.44 -10.95
N ARG A 16 -9.72 -12.15 -10.15
CA ARG A 16 -10.22 -12.85 -8.96
C ARG A 16 -10.14 -11.91 -7.75
N ALA A 17 -11.29 -11.39 -7.34
CA ALA A 17 -11.42 -10.64 -6.10
C ALA A 17 -11.32 -11.59 -4.90
N ILE A 18 -10.28 -11.44 -4.09
CA ILE A 18 -10.16 -12.11 -2.79
C ILE A 18 -10.79 -11.19 -1.76
N LEU A 19 -11.92 -11.60 -1.20
CA LEU A 19 -12.59 -10.94 -0.08
C LEU A 19 -11.70 -11.08 1.17
N GLY A 20 -11.08 -9.98 1.60
CA GLY A 20 -10.34 -9.92 2.86
C GLY A 20 -11.28 -9.85 4.05
N ARG A 21 -11.32 -10.92 4.86
CA ARG A 21 -12.02 -10.98 6.15
C ARG A 21 -11.30 -10.08 7.16
N ARG A 22 -11.92 -8.95 7.52
CA ARG A 22 -11.50 -8.06 8.60
C ARG A 22 -11.83 -8.72 9.95
N TYR A 23 -10.84 -9.00 10.78
CA TYR A 23 -11.00 -9.37 12.18
C TYR A 23 -10.88 -8.10 13.03
N ASN A 24 -11.97 -7.72 13.68
CA ASN A 24 -11.97 -6.68 14.72
C ASN A 24 -11.53 -7.35 16.03
N THR A 25 -10.34 -7.00 16.51
CA THR A 25 -9.83 -7.41 17.82
C THR A 25 -10.32 -6.42 18.87
N THR A 26 -11.39 -6.75 19.58
CA THR A 26 -11.74 -6.10 20.85
C THR A 26 -11.00 -6.80 21.98
N LEU A 27 -9.96 -6.14 22.48
CA LEU A 27 -9.30 -6.43 23.75
C LEU A 27 -10.23 -6.00 24.89
N THR A 28 -10.73 -6.95 25.67
CA THR A 28 -11.22 -6.69 27.03
C THR A 28 -10.63 -7.74 27.96
N ASP A 29 -9.59 -7.29 28.65
CA ASP A 29 -9.04 -7.84 29.87
C ASP A 29 -10.10 -7.83 30.98
N VAL A 30 -10.38 -8.99 31.59
CA VAL A 30 -10.86 -9.09 32.98
C VAL A 30 -10.28 -10.37 33.57
N GLN A 31 -9.12 -10.22 34.22
CA GLN A 31 -8.62 -11.16 35.21
C GLN A 31 -9.64 -11.37 36.35
N LYS A 32 -10.26 -12.54 36.40
CA LYS A 32 -11.03 -12.99 37.57
C LYS A 32 -10.12 -13.77 38.51
N GLY A 33 -9.59 -13.10 39.52
CA GLY A 33 -8.79 -13.70 40.59
C GLY A 33 -9.56 -14.80 41.31
N LYS A 34 -8.96 -15.99 41.41
CA LYS A 34 -9.47 -17.16 42.12
C LYS A 34 -8.82 -17.22 43.49
N ALA A 35 -9.59 -17.02 44.55
CA ALA A 35 -9.13 -17.20 45.93
C ALA A 35 -8.88 -18.70 46.23
N PRO A 36 -7.92 -19.05 47.10
CA PRO A 36 -7.63 -20.43 47.46
C PRO A 36 -8.75 -21.03 48.35
N PRO A 37 -9.09 -22.32 48.20
CA PRO A 37 -10.09 -22.96 49.04
C PRO A 37 -9.57 -23.21 50.46
N LEU A 38 -10.48 -23.04 51.41
CA LEU A 38 -10.30 -23.34 52.84
C LEU A 38 -10.20 -24.86 53.02
N ASN A 39 -9.13 -25.32 53.69
CA ASN A 39 -8.94 -26.71 54.06
C ASN A 39 -9.99 -27.11 55.10
N ALA A 40 -10.80 -28.12 54.79
CA ALA A 40 -11.62 -28.84 55.76
C ALA A 40 -11.30 -30.34 55.63
N SER A 41 -10.91 -30.95 56.75
CA SER A 41 -10.39 -32.30 56.89
C SER A 41 -11.46 -33.37 57.05
N ASP A 42 -11.09 -34.58 56.64
CA ASP A 42 -11.54 -35.91 57.07
C ASP A 42 -13.03 -36.29 56.98
N GLY A 43 -13.32 -37.11 55.97
CA GLY A 43 -14.43 -38.04 55.97
C GLY A 43 -14.01 -39.33 55.27
N HIS A 44 -13.78 -40.40 56.05
CA HIS A 44 -13.45 -41.73 55.56
C HIS A 44 -14.53 -42.28 54.62
N HIS A 45 -14.17 -42.54 53.36
CA HIS A 45 -14.97 -43.32 52.43
C HIS A 45 -14.11 -44.41 51.81
N THR A 46 -14.54 -45.65 52.06
CA THR A 46 -14.05 -46.92 51.56
C THR A 46 -13.63 -46.89 50.10
N THR A 47 -12.35 -47.15 49.84
CA THR A 47 -11.77 -47.26 48.50
C THR A 47 -12.23 -48.56 47.82
N PRO A 48 -12.84 -48.52 46.62
CA PRO A 48 -12.93 -49.69 45.75
C PRO A 48 -11.51 -50.13 45.28
N PRO A 49 -11.33 -51.34 44.73
CA PRO A 49 -10.05 -51.78 44.19
C PRO A 49 -9.53 -50.78 43.13
N PRO A 50 -8.21 -50.64 42.94
CA PRO A 50 -7.66 -49.67 42.00
C PRO A 50 -8.09 -50.05 40.58
N GLU A 51 -9.12 -49.37 40.09
CA GLU A 51 -9.40 -49.25 38.67
C GLU A 51 -8.18 -48.55 38.08
N HIS A 52 -7.36 -49.30 37.33
CA HIS A 52 -6.18 -48.76 36.66
C HIS A 52 -6.64 -47.61 35.77
N PRO A 53 -6.33 -46.34 36.09
CA PRO A 53 -6.72 -45.24 35.25
C PRO A 53 -5.98 -45.44 33.93
N GLU A 54 -6.71 -45.57 32.83
CA GLU A 54 -6.09 -45.71 31.52
C GLU A 54 -5.43 -44.36 31.18
N GLU A 55 -4.13 -44.25 31.47
CA GLU A 55 -3.34 -43.05 31.22
C GLU A 55 -3.24 -42.83 29.72
N SER A 56 -4.20 -42.08 29.15
CA SER A 56 -4.20 -41.77 27.73
C SER A 56 -2.97 -40.92 27.40
N PHE A 57 -2.30 -41.26 26.30
CA PHE A 57 -1.18 -40.47 25.81
C PHE A 57 -1.57 -39.01 25.64
N GLY A 58 -0.71 -38.10 26.11
CA GLY A 58 -0.98 -36.66 26.04
C GLY A 58 -1.18 -36.19 24.60
N LYS A 59 -1.89 -35.07 24.42
CA LYS A 59 -2.18 -34.48 23.10
C LYS A 59 -0.93 -34.30 22.21
N GLY A 60 0.24 -34.07 22.83
CA GLY A 60 1.51 -33.96 22.12
C GLY A 60 1.97 -35.24 21.42
N PHE A 61 1.62 -36.43 21.95
CA PHE A 61 1.95 -37.71 21.33
C PHE A 61 1.16 -37.95 20.04
N TYR A 62 -0.13 -37.64 20.05
CA TYR A 62 -0.93 -37.71 18.82
C TYR A 62 -0.48 -36.66 17.80
N LEU A 63 -0.06 -35.48 18.26
CA LEU A 63 0.50 -34.45 17.38
C LEU A 63 1.82 -34.90 16.72
N SER A 64 2.70 -35.58 17.46
CA SER A 64 3.95 -36.08 16.89
C SER A 64 3.71 -37.20 15.87
N ILE A 65 2.81 -38.14 16.15
CA ILE A 65 2.41 -39.17 15.19
C ILE A 65 1.79 -38.52 13.95
N ALA A 66 0.88 -37.56 14.13
CA ALA A 66 0.26 -36.83 13.02
C ALA A 66 1.30 -36.06 12.20
N ALA A 67 2.33 -35.48 12.82
CA ALA A 67 3.42 -34.81 12.12
C ALA A 67 4.26 -35.78 11.30
N VAL A 68 4.61 -36.95 11.86
CA VAL A 68 5.38 -37.98 11.15
C VAL A 68 4.59 -38.55 9.97
N VAL A 69 3.33 -38.94 10.18
CA VAL A 69 2.48 -39.43 9.08
C VAL A 69 2.22 -38.33 8.05
N GLY A 70 1.97 -37.10 8.51
CA GLY A 70 1.74 -35.93 7.67
C GLY A 70 2.93 -35.60 6.78
N THR A 71 4.15 -35.60 7.32
CA THR A 71 5.39 -35.36 6.56
C THR A 71 5.66 -36.45 5.52
N ILE A 72 5.44 -37.73 5.86
CA ILE A 72 5.57 -38.84 4.89
C ILE A 72 4.53 -38.71 3.78
N ALA A 73 3.27 -38.41 4.11
CA ALA A 73 2.21 -38.21 3.13
C ALA A 73 2.52 -37.03 2.20
N LEU A 74 3.04 -35.93 2.76
CA LEU A 74 3.45 -34.74 2.01
C LEU A 74 4.58 -35.07 1.03
N TYR A 75 5.59 -35.82 1.48
CA TYR A 75 6.72 -36.25 0.66
C TYR A 75 6.29 -37.15 -0.50
N LYS A 76 5.37 -38.09 -0.26
CA LYS A 76 4.82 -38.97 -1.31
C LYS A 76 3.97 -38.20 -2.32
N LEU A 77 3.18 -37.24 -1.84
CA LEU A 77 2.40 -36.35 -2.70
C LEU A 77 3.33 -35.50 -3.57
N GLU A 78 4.40 -34.94 -3.00
CA GLU A 78 5.42 -34.19 -3.74
C GLU A 78 6.07 -35.04 -4.84
N GLN A 79 6.49 -36.28 -4.51
CA GLN A 79 7.07 -37.22 -5.48
C GLN A 79 6.09 -37.55 -6.62
N SER A 80 4.80 -37.71 -6.33
CA SER A 80 3.79 -38.04 -7.34
C SER A 80 3.52 -36.88 -8.32
N ILE A 81 3.69 -35.64 -7.89
CA ILE A 81 3.40 -34.43 -8.68
C ILE A 81 4.65 -33.91 -9.40
N SER A 82 5.85 -34.22 -8.89
CA SER A 82 7.14 -33.69 -9.38
C SER A 82 7.66 -34.32 -10.69
N GLY A 83 6.80 -34.96 -11.50
CA GLY A 83 7.14 -35.37 -12.87
C GLY A 83 7.34 -34.19 -13.86
N SER A 84 7.28 -32.95 -13.37
CA SER A 84 7.49 -31.69 -14.08
C SER A 84 8.63 -30.93 -13.39
N ASP A 85 9.45 -30.20 -14.15
CA ASP A 85 10.68 -29.49 -13.77
C ASP A 85 10.70 -28.67 -12.45
N ARG A 86 9.55 -28.46 -11.77
CA ARG A 86 9.46 -27.79 -10.46
C ARG A 86 8.43 -28.47 -9.54
N SER A 87 8.82 -28.68 -8.28
CA SER A 87 7.92 -29.24 -7.27
C SER A 87 6.73 -28.29 -7.00
N PRO A 88 5.54 -28.80 -6.66
CA PRO A 88 4.35 -27.99 -6.43
C PRO A 88 4.51 -27.03 -5.24
N PHE A 89 5.33 -27.39 -4.24
CA PHE A 89 5.66 -26.52 -3.12
C PHE A 89 6.45 -25.31 -3.56
N THR A 90 7.46 -25.49 -4.41
CA THR A 90 8.22 -24.38 -4.99
C THR A 90 7.31 -23.44 -5.77
N ARG A 91 6.37 -23.98 -6.57
CA ARG A 91 5.38 -23.17 -7.29
C ARG A 91 4.46 -22.38 -6.35
N ALA A 92 4.02 -22.99 -5.25
CA ALA A 92 3.19 -22.31 -4.27
C ALA A 92 3.98 -21.18 -3.57
N ILE A 93 5.24 -21.43 -3.20
CA ILE A 93 6.12 -20.43 -2.61
C ILE A 93 6.35 -19.27 -3.59
N GLU A 94 6.69 -19.56 -4.84
CA GLU A 94 6.84 -18.56 -5.92
C GLU A 94 5.57 -17.71 -6.09
N TYR A 95 4.40 -18.34 -6.06
CA TYR A 95 3.13 -17.60 -6.17
C TYR A 95 2.92 -16.62 -5.01
N TYR A 96 3.22 -17.03 -3.77
CA TYR A 96 3.05 -16.15 -2.61
C TYR A 96 4.13 -15.08 -2.53
N SER A 97 5.37 -15.35 -2.95
CA SER A 97 6.42 -14.34 -3.03
C SER A 97 6.07 -13.25 -4.04
N ASP A 98 5.54 -13.61 -5.20
CA ASP A 98 5.10 -12.65 -6.22
C ASP A 98 4.02 -11.68 -5.68
N VAL A 99 3.11 -12.19 -4.84
CA VAL A 99 2.09 -11.35 -4.22
C VAL A 99 2.71 -10.36 -3.22
N GLN A 100 3.68 -10.80 -2.42
CA GLN A 100 4.38 -9.91 -1.47
C GLN A 100 5.11 -8.79 -2.21
N ASP A 101 5.85 -9.12 -3.27
CA ASP A 101 6.54 -8.16 -4.13
C ASP A 101 5.60 -7.11 -4.72
N LEU A 102 4.41 -7.53 -5.16
CA LEU A 102 3.41 -6.59 -5.69
C LEU A 102 2.90 -5.62 -4.64
N TRP A 103 2.75 -6.07 -3.40
CA TRP A 103 2.29 -5.24 -2.29
C TRP A 103 3.38 -4.26 -1.87
N GLU A 104 4.63 -4.72 -1.79
CA GLU A 104 5.79 -3.88 -1.54
C GLU A 104 5.93 -2.80 -2.62
N LYS A 105 5.92 -3.17 -3.90
CA LYS A 105 5.98 -2.23 -5.03
C LYS A 105 4.87 -1.16 -4.96
N ARG A 106 3.66 -1.55 -4.56
CA ARG A 106 2.54 -0.60 -4.39
C ARG A 106 2.76 0.32 -3.20
N ASN A 107 3.25 -0.20 -2.07
CA ASN A 107 3.51 0.59 -0.88
C ASN A 107 4.63 1.60 -1.13
N THR A 108 5.74 1.17 -1.74
CA THR A 108 6.85 2.05 -2.13
C THR A 108 6.37 3.19 -3.02
N ARG A 109 5.54 2.92 -4.03
CA ARG A 109 4.96 3.97 -4.89
C ARG A 109 4.11 4.96 -4.10
N ARG A 110 3.31 4.51 -3.13
CA ARG A 110 2.50 5.41 -2.30
C ARG A 110 3.38 6.31 -1.45
N THR A 111 4.43 5.76 -0.83
CA THR A 111 5.39 6.54 -0.04
C THR A 111 6.07 7.61 -0.88
N VAL A 112 6.59 7.25 -2.06
CA VAL A 112 7.22 8.20 -2.99
C VAL A 112 6.24 9.30 -3.44
N LEU A 113 4.98 8.96 -3.71
CA LEU A 113 3.98 9.94 -4.09
C LEU A 113 3.67 10.91 -2.94
N ILE A 114 3.58 10.42 -1.71
CA ILE A 114 3.36 11.24 -0.51
C ILE A 114 4.55 12.17 -0.27
N GLU A 115 5.78 11.69 -0.39
CA GLU A 115 6.99 12.50 -0.25
C GLU A 115 7.04 13.62 -1.29
N ARG A 116 6.69 13.31 -2.54
CA ARG A 116 6.62 14.29 -3.62
C ARG A 116 5.51 15.32 -3.39
N ALA A 117 4.33 14.88 -2.95
CA ALA A 117 3.22 15.78 -2.63
C ALA A 117 3.54 16.68 -1.42
N ALA A 118 4.27 16.17 -0.42
CA ALA A 118 4.73 16.96 0.70
C ALA A 118 5.73 18.03 0.25
N THR A 119 6.68 17.67 -0.61
CA THR A 119 7.65 18.61 -1.21
C THR A 119 6.96 19.67 -2.06
N ASP A 120 5.94 19.29 -2.82
CA ASP A 120 5.17 20.25 -3.62
C ASP A 120 4.36 21.21 -2.73
N ARG A 121 3.78 20.70 -1.64
CA ARG A 121 3.08 21.52 -0.65
C ARG A 121 3.99 22.57 -0.01
N THR A 122 5.26 22.26 0.29
CA THR A 122 6.16 23.25 0.90
C THR A 122 6.48 24.41 -0.06
N LEU A 123 6.46 24.19 -1.38
CA LEU A 123 6.58 25.27 -2.35
C LEU A 123 5.38 26.23 -2.29
N PHE A 124 4.17 25.70 -2.19
CA PHE A 124 2.96 26.52 -2.11
C PHE A 124 2.76 27.22 -0.76
N LEU A 125 3.29 26.66 0.33
CA LEU A 125 3.24 27.32 1.64
C LEU A 125 4.17 28.53 1.73
N ASN A 126 5.28 28.51 0.99
CA ASN A 126 6.26 29.60 1.00
C ASN A 126 6.07 30.61 -0.15
N SER A 127 5.22 30.31 -1.14
CA SER A 127 4.89 31.28 -2.20
C SER A 127 3.87 32.30 -1.71
N GLU A 128 4.00 33.56 -2.15
CA GLU A 128 2.95 34.55 -1.93
C GLU A 128 1.66 34.02 -2.60
N PRO A 129 0.53 33.93 -1.87
CA PRO A 129 -0.71 33.43 -2.45
C PRO A 129 -1.06 34.25 -3.68
N ASN A 130 -1.43 33.59 -4.78
CA ASN A 130 -1.90 34.27 -5.97
C ASN A 130 -3.02 35.22 -5.57
N LYS A 131 -2.82 36.53 -5.81
CA LYS A 131 -3.83 37.57 -5.57
C LYS A 131 -4.95 37.37 -6.58
N THR A 132 -5.81 36.38 -6.32
CA THR A 132 -7.01 36.14 -7.11
C THR A 132 -7.98 37.27 -6.81
N VAL A 133 -8.06 38.21 -7.74
CA VAL A 133 -9.09 39.25 -7.73
C VAL A 133 -10.37 38.60 -8.23
N GLN A 134 -11.38 38.48 -7.36
CA GLN A 134 -12.71 38.04 -7.77
C GLN A 134 -13.33 39.13 -8.66
N VAL A 135 -13.40 38.87 -9.96
CA VAL A 135 -14.09 39.72 -10.93
C VAL A 135 -15.51 39.20 -11.17
N LYS A 136 -16.47 40.11 -11.33
CA LYS A 136 -17.89 39.76 -11.53
C LYS A 136 -18.13 39.06 -12.88
N PHE A 137 -17.30 39.37 -13.87
CA PHE A 137 -17.33 38.80 -15.21
C PHE A 137 -15.89 38.66 -15.74
N PRO A 138 -15.57 37.61 -16.52
CA PRO A 138 -14.20 37.35 -17.00
C PRO A 138 -13.67 38.47 -17.93
N GLU A 139 -14.56 39.14 -18.65
CA GLU A 139 -14.24 40.24 -19.57
C GLU A 139 -13.59 41.46 -18.88
N MET A 140 -13.81 41.65 -17.56
CA MET A 140 -13.19 42.75 -16.80
C MET A 140 -11.66 42.65 -16.75
N LEU A 141 -11.10 41.44 -16.85
CA LEU A 141 -9.66 41.23 -16.84
C LEU A 141 -8.98 41.83 -18.08
N ASN A 142 -9.70 41.87 -19.20
CA ASN A 142 -9.19 42.44 -20.44
C ASN A 142 -9.23 43.98 -20.45
N ASN A 143 -10.23 44.59 -19.81
CA ASN A 143 -10.47 46.03 -19.86
C ASN A 143 -9.75 46.86 -18.78
N PHE A 144 -9.32 46.26 -17.65
CA PHE A 144 -8.79 47.01 -16.51
C PHE A 144 -7.46 46.49 -15.95
N SER A 145 -6.81 45.52 -16.61
CA SER A 145 -5.47 45.10 -16.19
C SER A 145 -4.46 46.18 -16.58
N PRO A 146 -3.73 46.80 -15.62
CA PRO A 146 -2.70 47.80 -15.93
C PRO A 146 -1.56 47.26 -16.82
N ARG A 147 -1.54 45.96 -17.08
CA ARG A 147 -0.53 45.25 -17.87
C ARG A 147 -1.09 44.61 -19.15
N ASN A 148 -2.37 44.78 -19.46
CA ASN A 148 -3.00 44.24 -20.68
C ASN A 148 -3.21 45.36 -21.71
N ASN A 149 -2.11 45.93 -22.18
CA ASN A 149 -2.14 46.99 -23.17
C ASN A 149 -1.66 46.45 -24.52
N GLU A 150 -2.30 46.88 -25.60
CA GLU A 150 -1.84 46.60 -26.95
C GLU A 150 -0.45 47.17 -27.22
N VAL A 151 0.30 46.54 -28.13
CA VAL A 151 1.63 46.99 -28.52
C VAL A 151 1.50 48.38 -29.14
N GLY A 152 1.98 49.41 -28.45
CA GLY A 152 1.87 50.82 -28.87
C GLY A 152 0.97 51.69 -28.00
N TRP A 153 0.30 51.15 -26.96
CA TRP A 153 -0.53 51.92 -26.02
C TRP A 153 0.22 53.01 -25.22
N ALA A 154 1.55 53.03 -25.28
CA ALA A 154 2.38 54.07 -24.69
C ALA A 154 2.23 55.46 -25.38
N GLN A 155 1.13 55.73 -26.09
CA GLN A 155 0.85 57.05 -26.69
C GLN A 155 0.75 58.17 -25.65
N SER A 156 0.51 57.86 -24.37
CA SER A 156 0.52 58.85 -23.28
C SER A 156 1.88 59.04 -22.61
N VAL A 157 2.91 58.28 -23.01
CA VAL A 157 4.27 58.41 -22.50
C VAL A 157 5.12 59.03 -23.61
N ASP A 158 5.63 60.23 -23.39
CA ASP A 158 6.47 60.91 -24.37
C ASP A 158 7.80 60.14 -24.57
N LEU A 159 7.96 59.51 -25.73
CA LEU A 159 9.12 58.72 -26.12
C LEU A 159 10.24 59.58 -26.75
N SER A 160 10.08 60.90 -26.80
CA SER A 160 11.05 61.85 -27.34
C SER A 160 12.45 61.66 -26.75
N SER A 161 12.55 61.56 -25.43
CA SER A 161 13.80 61.37 -24.69
C SER A 161 14.52 60.05 -25.01
N LEU A 162 13.77 58.96 -25.20
CA LEU A 162 14.32 57.66 -25.60
C LEU A 162 14.85 57.71 -27.04
N ARG A 163 14.09 58.35 -27.94
CA ARG A 163 14.51 58.54 -29.33
C ARG A 163 15.83 59.33 -29.41
N GLU A 164 15.93 60.45 -28.69
CA GLU A 164 17.14 61.27 -28.63
C GLU A 164 18.35 60.48 -28.09
N HIS A 165 18.15 59.67 -27.05
CA HIS A 165 19.21 58.82 -26.51
C HIS A 165 19.77 57.85 -27.56
N TYR A 166 18.91 57.15 -28.30
CA TYR A 166 19.34 56.19 -29.32
C TYR A 166 19.91 56.85 -30.58
N GLU A 167 19.39 58.01 -30.98
CA GLU A 167 19.96 58.81 -32.07
C GLU A 167 21.38 59.26 -31.73
N SER A 168 21.64 59.69 -30.48
CA SER A 168 22.97 60.07 -30.01
C SER A 168 23.98 58.92 -30.00
N GLN A 169 23.51 57.68 -29.76
CA GLN A 169 24.36 56.48 -29.80
C GLN A 169 24.65 56.02 -31.23
N ARG A 170 23.72 56.20 -32.18
CA ARG A 170 23.92 55.84 -33.60
C ARG A 170 24.81 56.81 -34.37
N GLY A 171 24.91 58.06 -33.91
CA GLY A 171 25.77 59.09 -34.50
C GLY A 171 27.24 59.03 -34.07
N LYS A 172 27.65 57.99 -33.34
CA LYS A 172 29.04 57.65 -32.98
C LYS A 172 29.45 56.37 -33.69
#